data_AF-A0A955B8P5-F1
#
_entry.id   AF-A0A955B8P5-F1
#
_cell.length_a   1.000
_cell.length_b   1.000
_cell.length_c   1.000
_cell.angle_alpha   90.00
_cell.angle_beta   90.00
_cell.angle_gamma   90.00
#
_symmetry.space_group_name_H-M   'P 1'
#
loop_
_entity.id
_entity.type
_entity.pdbx_description
1 polymer ?
#
loop_
_entity_poly.entity_id
_entity_poly.type
_entity_poly.pdbx_seq_one_letter_code
_entity_poly.pdbx_strand_id
1 'polypeptide(L)'
;MCGIVGLADRELAAEQIRNTLHQMNSMIVHRGPDDEGIHAEHGVGIGMRRLSIIDLAGGHQPISNETNDVHVVCNGEIYNFNDLRSDLIARGHQFTTHSDTEVVVHLYEEMGEKCFTKLRGMFGIAIFDQRNNKLVLGRDRLGKKPLFYSTLPDSFCFGSEINSLLAADSRLSEPDYSTVSQFLQFAFIYQPDTIYKHIKKIPAGCYGVYDLRSQQLSIAPYWQLNFEEDRTRSERDWQDQLDALLQECVEVRLQSEVPLGVFLSGGIDSSAVVAYAHLAGLHPMKTFTIGFDRAEWDESDDAKRVADHFGTEHHVLELTEQELRSTLPETLEKIVHHCGEPFGDDS
;
A
#
# COMPACT_ATOMS: atom_id res chain seq x y z
N MET A 1 -6.01 5.92 2.22
CA MET A 1 -4.70 5.21 2.30
C MET A 1 -3.68 6.14 1.71
N CYS A 2 -2.49 6.37 2.28
CA CYS A 2 -1.50 7.25 1.66
C CYS A 2 -1.15 6.92 0.19
N GLY A 3 -0.45 7.84 -0.47
CA GLY A 3 0.17 7.62 -1.78
C GLY A 3 1.58 8.19 -1.79
N ILE A 4 2.51 7.51 -2.46
CA ILE A 4 3.91 7.94 -2.62
C ILE A 4 4.23 8.14 -4.09
N VAL A 5 5.17 9.05 -4.37
CA VAL A 5 5.68 9.37 -5.71
C VAL A 5 7.18 9.67 -5.64
N GLY A 6 7.88 9.52 -6.76
CA GLY A 6 9.24 10.01 -6.87
C GLY A 6 9.73 10.05 -8.30
N LEU A 7 10.79 10.82 -8.50
CA LEU A 7 11.39 11.13 -9.79
C LEU A 7 12.89 11.25 -9.64
N ALA A 8 13.63 10.74 -10.62
CA ALA A 8 15.04 10.99 -10.82
C ALA A 8 15.29 11.35 -12.29
N ASP A 9 15.86 12.52 -12.52
CA ASP A 9 16.30 13.03 -13.82
C ASP A 9 17.41 14.04 -13.56
N ARG A 10 18.64 13.68 -13.94
CA ARG A 10 19.87 14.40 -13.57
C ARG A 10 19.94 15.81 -14.15
N GLU A 11 19.24 16.07 -15.25
CA GLU A 11 19.29 17.37 -15.91
C GLU A 11 18.37 18.39 -15.21
N LEU A 12 17.44 17.91 -14.37
CA LEU A 12 16.48 18.76 -13.68
C LEU A 12 17.06 19.40 -12.42
N ALA A 13 16.89 20.71 -12.31
CA ALA A 13 17.11 21.44 -11.08
C ALA A 13 16.08 21.01 -10.00
N ALA A 14 16.44 21.22 -8.73
CA ALA A 14 15.58 20.85 -7.59
C ALA A 14 14.15 21.44 -7.69
N GLU A 15 14.03 22.67 -8.22
CA GLU A 15 12.74 23.31 -8.43
C GLU A 15 11.90 22.63 -9.52
N GLN A 16 12.54 22.15 -10.60
CA GLN A 16 11.84 21.40 -11.64
C GLN A 16 11.36 20.04 -11.11
N ILE A 17 12.22 19.33 -10.36
CA ILE A 17 11.84 18.09 -9.66
C ILE A 17 10.65 18.33 -8.74
N ARG A 18 10.69 19.39 -7.91
CA ARG A 18 9.59 19.75 -7.00
C ARG A 18 8.28 19.98 -7.74
N ASN A 19 8.31 20.73 -8.85
CA ASN A 19 7.13 21.01 -9.65
C ASN A 19 6.53 19.74 -10.26
N THR A 20 7.37 18.83 -10.78
CA THR A 20 6.89 17.54 -11.28
C THR A 20 6.30 16.69 -10.15
N LEU A 21 6.96 16.58 -9.00
CA LEU A 21 6.42 15.83 -7.86
C LEU A 21 5.08 16.37 -7.37
N HIS A 22 4.89 17.69 -7.38
CA HIS A 22 3.59 18.30 -7.06
C HIS A 22 2.50 17.90 -8.07
N GLN A 23 2.82 17.82 -9.37
CA GLN A 23 1.89 17.31 -10.39
C GLN A 23 1.54 15.84 -10.15
N MET A 24 2.54 15.00 -9.84
CA MET A 24 2.31 13.59 -9.51
C MET A 24 1.43 13.44 -8.26
N ASN A 25 1.70 14.21 -7.19
CA ASN A 25 0.92 14.22 -5.96
C ASN A 25 -0.53 14.64 -6.17
N SER A 26 -0.76 15.62 -7.06
CA SER A 26 -2.11 16.11 -7.39
C SER A 26 -3.00 15.02 -7.98
N MET A 27 -2.41 14.00 -8.64
CA MET A 27 -3.15 12.86 -9.19
C MET A 27 -3.61 11.84 -8.14
N ILE A 28 -3.10 11.92 -6.90
CA ILE A 28 -3.32 10.91 -5.86
C ILE A 28 -3.83 11.53 -4.54
N VAL A 29 -4.45 12.71 -4.60
CA VAL A 29 -5.02 13.38 -3.42
C VAL A 29 -6.10 12.53 -2.75
N HIS A 30 -6.91 11.80 -3.52
CA HIS A 30 -7.96 10.89 -3.00
C HIS A 30 -7.42 9.80 -2.08
N ARG A 31 -6.15 9.43 -2.24
CA ARG A 31 -5.47 8.48 -1.38
C ARG A 31 -5.22 9.11 0.00
N GLY A 32 -4.54 10.25 -0.01
CA GLY A 32 -4.11 10.98 1.18
C GLY A 32 -4.58 12.44 1.18
N PRO A 33 -5.81 12.70 1.65
CA PRO A 33 -6.38 14.04 1.62
C PRO A 33 -5.83 14.98 2.70
N ASP A 34 -5.25 14.44 3.77
CA ASP A 34 -4.98 15.20 5.00
C ASP A 34 -3.72 16.06 4.92
N ASP A 35 -2.68 15.58 4.21
CA ASP A 35 -1.39 16.25 4.16
C ASP A 35 -0.59 15.92 2.88
N GLU A 36 0.40 16.74 2.58
CA GLU A 36 1.34 16.60 1.47
C GLU A 36 2.78 16.89 1.94
N GLY A 37 3.73 16.11 1.43
CA GLY A 37 5.15 16.46 1.57
C GLY A 37 5.97 16.12 0.34
N ILE A 38 7.03 16.91 0.14
CA ILE A 38 7.97 16.79 -0.98
C ILE A 38 9.38 17.10 -0.50
N HIS A 39 10.28 16.13 -0.66
CA HIS A 39 11.73 16.35 -0.60
C HIS A 39 12.29 16.32 -2.03
N ALA A 40 12.92 17.41 -2.44
CA ALA A 40 13.44 17.57 -3.80
C ALA A 40 14.84 18.15 -3.76
N GLU A 41 15.75 17.50 -4.47
CA GLU A 41 17.14 17.90 -4.69
C GLU A 41 17.40 17.99 -6.20
N HIS A 42 18.58 18.49 -6.56
CA HIS A 42 19.00 18.44 -7.96
C HIS A 42 19.08 16.97 -8.40
N GLY A 43 18.39 16.65 -9.50
CA GLY A 43 18.43 15.32 -10.08
C GLY A 43 17.44 14.30 -9.51
N VAL A 44 16.84 14.53 -8.34
CA VAL A 44 16.04 13.51 -7.65
C VAL A 44 15.10 14.09 -6.60
N GLY A 45 13.96 13.45 -6.39
CA GLY A 45 13.11 13.74 -5.24
C GLY A 45 12.04 12.67 -5.00
N ILE A 46 11.46 12.74 -3.81
CA ILE A 46 10.37 11.89 -3.34
C ILE A 46 9.27 12.76 -2.75
N GLY A 47 8.03 12.31 -2.89
CA GLY A 47 6.86 13.01 -2.39
C GLY A 47 5.76 12.06 -1.96
N MET A 48 4.79 12.58 -1.23
CA MET A 48 3.68 11.79 -0.75
C MET A 48 2.40 12.60 -0.47
N ARG A 49 1.28 11.89 -0.48
CA ARG A 49 -0.04 12.32 0.00
C ARG A 49 -0.44 11.47 1.19
N ARG A 50 -0.79 12.09 2.32
CA ARG A 50 -1.01 11.40 3.60
C ARG A 50 -2.49 11.23 3.93
N LEU A 51 -2.87 10.03 4.34
CA LEU A 51 -4.05 9.80 5.20
C LEU A 51 -3.52 9.49 6.59
N SER A 52 -3.90 10.29 7.57
CA SER A 52 -3.33 10.25 8.92
C SER A 52 -4.08 9.21 9.76
N ILE A 53 -3.40 8.12 10.13
CA ILE A 53 -3.97 7.00 10.92
C ILE A 53 -3.21 6.81 12.24
N ILE A 54 -1.88 6.85 12.18
CA ILE A 54 -0.97 6.73 13.34
C ILE A 54 -0.13 8.01 13.41
N ASP A 55 0.04 8.53 14.63
CA ASP A 55 0.72 9.80 14.93
C ASP A 55 0.17 10.95 14.10
N LEU A 56 -1.10 11.32 14.36
CA LEU A 56 -1.82 12.32 13.56
C LEU A 56 -1.06 13.64 13.42
N ALA A 57 -0.38 14.08 14.47
CA ALA A 57 0.32 15.37 14.52
C ALA A 57 1.79 15.32 14.08
N GLY A 58 2.51 14.21 14.29
CA GLY A 58 3.95 14.11 14.06
C GLY A 58 4.35 13.31 12.82
N GLY A 59 3.46 12.47 12.28
CA GLY A 59 3.79 11.51 11.21
C GLY A 59 3.87 12.12 9.79
N HIS A 60 4.24 13.39 9.67
CA HIS A 60 4.47 14.06 8.39
C HIS A 60 5.60 13.37 7.62
N GLN A 61 5.43 13.20 6.31
CA GLN A 61 6.40 12.53 5.44
C GLN A 61 6.75 13.42 4.25
N PRO A 62 7.98 13.39 3.70
CA PRO A 62 9.06 12.44 3.99
C PRO A 62 9.68 12.60 5.38
N ILE A 63 9.97 11.48 6.05
CA ILE A 63 10.68 11.44 7.34
C ILE A 63 12.16 11.25 7.06
N SER A 64 13.03 12.01 7.74
CA SER A 64 14.48 11.87 7.63
C SER A 64 15.09 11.20 8.84
N ASN A 65 16.31 10.69 8.66
CA ASN A 65 17.17 10.28 9.78
C ASN A 65 17.81 11.51 10.46
N GLU A 66 18.59 11.28 11.51
CA GLU A 66 19.21 12.31 12.35
C GLU A 66 20.18 13.24 11.58
N THR A 67 20.83 12.74 10.53
CA THR A 67 21.76 13.52 9.71
C THR A 67 21.10 14.16 8.49
N ASN A 68 19.80 13.91 8.27
CA ASN A 68 19.01 14.47 7.18
C ASN A 68 19.62 14.22 5.79
N ASP A 69 20.11 13.01 5.56
CA ASP A 69 20.70 12.55 4.29
C ASP A 69 20.08 11.23 3.81
N VAL A 70 19.17 10.65 4.59
CA VAL A 70 18.29 9.55 4.20
C VAL A 70 16.86 9.96 4.51
N HIS A 71 15.98 9.84 3.53
CA HIS A 71 14.58 10.21 3.62
C HIS A 71 13.68 9.04 3.21
N VAL A 72 12.57 8.85 3.91
CA VAL A 72 11.60 7.80 3.64
C VAL A 72 10.19 8.35 3.43
N VAL A 73 9.49 7.76 2.47
CA VAL A 73 8.02 7.85 2.34
C VAL A 73 7.43 6.44 2.33
N CYS A 74 6.26 6.27 2.94
CA CYS A 74 5.57 5.00 3.11
C CYS A 74 4.07 5.18 2.87
N ASN A 75 3.54 4.39 1.95
CA ASN A 75 2.12 4.08 1.87
C ASN A 75 1.90 2.71 2.49
N GLY A 76 1.54 2.66 3.77
CA GLY A 76 1.48 1.40 4.49
C GLY A 76 1.29 1.55 5.99
N GLU A 77 1.36 0.40 6.65
CA GLU A 77 1.40 0.24 8.10
C GLU A 77 2.43 -0.83 8.45
N ILE A 78 3.34 -0.53 9.37
CA ILE A 78 4.35 -1.44 9.92
C ILE A 78 3.90 -1.94 11.29
N TYR A 79 3.19 -3.07 11.33
CA TYR A 79 2.55 -3.61 12.53
C TYR A 79 3.51 -3.92 13.69
N ASN A 80 4.78 -4.23 13.40
CA ASN A 80 5.79 -4.52 14.42
C ASN A 80 6.69 -3.31 14.77
N PHE A 81 6.26 -2.09 14.47
CA PHE A 81 7.09 -0.89 14.68
C PHE A 81 7.47 -0.64 16.13
N ASN A 82 6.62 -0.96 17.12
CA ASN A 82 6.94 -0.76 18.54
C ASN A 82 8.16 -1.58 19.00
N ASP A 83 8.25 -2.83 18.55
CA ASP A 83 9.39 -3.71 18.85
C ASP A 83 10.65 -3.20 18.15
N LEU A 84 10.54 -2.83 16.87
CA LEU A 84 11.65 -2.29 16.08
C LEU A 84 12.17 -0.98 16.68
N ARG A 85 11.27 -0.07 17.06
CA ARG A 85 11.60 1.20 17.70
C ARG A 85 12.37 0.99 18.99
N SER A 86 11.94 0.06 19.83
CA SER A 86 12.60 -0.24 21.11
C SER A 86 14.03 -0.74 20.92
N ASP A 87 14.25 -1.65 19.95
CA ASP A 87 15.58 -2.14 19.58
C ASP A 87 16.47 -1.01 18.98
N LEU A 88 15.91 -0.16 18.12
CA LEU A 88 16.65 0.94 17.49
C LEU A 88 17.04 2.03 18.51
N ILE A 89 16.15 2.40 19.43
CA ILE A 89 16.49 3.33 20.53
C ILE A 89 17.60 2.76 21.40
N ALA A 90 17.58 1.46 21.70
CA ALA A 90 18.63 0.81 22.47
C ALA A 90 20.00 0.83 21.76
N ARG A 91 20.02 0.97 20.43
CA ARG A 91 21.23 1.14 19.61
C ARG A 91 21.67 2.60 19.42
N GLY A 92 20.87 3.55 19.92
CA GLY A 92 21.22 4.97 19.94
C GLY A 92 20.51 5.83 18.90
N HIS A 93 19.56 5.28 18.13
CA HIS A 93 18.74 6.05 17.19
C HIS A 93 17.81 7.02 17.93
N GLN A 94 17.65 8.23 17.39
CA GLN A 94 16.82 9.29 17.95
C GLN A 94 15.59 9.51 17.06
N PHE A 95 14.44 9.05 17.57
CA PHE A 95 13.16 9.24 16.90
C PHE A 95 12.61 10.65 17.17
N THR A 96 12.08 11.26 16.12
CA THR A 96 11.45 12.57 16.07
C THR A 96 9.93 12.50 16.01
N THR A 97 9.37 11.35 15.65
CA THR A 97 7.94 11.09 15.50
C THR A 97 7.50 9.87 16.32
N HIS A 98 6.19 9.63 16.38
CA HIS A 98 5.59 8.40 16.86
C HIS A 98 5.07 7.50 15.71
N SER A 99 5.27 7.92 14.46
CA SER A 99 4.85 7.16 13.29
C SER A 99 5.61 5.84 13.15
N ASP A 100 4.88 4.82 12.72
CA ASP A 100 5.41 3.54 12.28
C ASP A 100 6.35 3.66 11.05
N THR A 101 6.28 4.75 10.31
CA THR A 101 7.15 4.97 9.14
C THR A 101 8.60 5.28 9.55
N GLU A 102 8.83 5.93 10.69
CA GLU A 102 10.18 6.34 11.10
C GLU A 102 11.08 5.14 11.44
N VAL A 103 10.52 4.00 11.87
CA VAL A 103 11.37 2.81 12.10
C VAL A 103 12.03 2.33 10.82
N VAL A 104 11.46 2.64 9.65
CA VAL A 104 12.01 2.23 8.36
C VAL A 104 13.32 2.95 8.06
N VAL A 105 13.41 4.26 8.33
CA VAL A 105 14.62 5.03 8.00
C VAL A 105 15.80 4.58 8.86
N HIS A 106 15.60 4.43 10.17
CA HIS A 106 16.65 3.98 11.09
C HIS A 106 17.04 2.51 10.88
N LEU A 107 16.06 1.64 10.59
CA LEU A 107 16.36 0.24 10.27
C LEU A 107 17.16 0.10 8.96
N TYR A 108 16.90 0.98 7.99
CA TYR A 108 17.68 1.07 6.77
C TYR A 108 19.12 1.52 7.04
N GLU A 109 19.37 2.44 7.98
CA GLU A 109 20.74 2.80 8.37
C GLU A 109 21.54 1.62 8.92
N GLU A 110 20.89 0.74 9.69
CA GLU A 110 21.51 -0.44 10.29
C GLU A 110 21.75 -1.58 9.28
N MET A 111 20.83 -1.77 8.34
CA MET A 111 20.74 -3.00 7.56
C MET A 111 20.80 -2.81 6.04
N GLY A 112 20.79 -1.57 5.57
CA GLY A 112 20.53 -1.25 4.16
C GLY A 112 19.22 -1.87 3.69
N GLU A 113 19.21 -2.40 2.47
CA GLU A 113 18.03 -3.01 1.84
C GLU A 113 17.53 -4.26 2.57
N LYS A 114 18.36 -4.87 3.43
CA LYS A 114 17.92 -6.01 4.23
C LYS A 114 16.89 -5.61 5.29
N CYS A 115 16.66 -4.32 5.53
CA CYS A 115 15.63 -3.83 6.45
C CYS A 115 14.24 -4.42 6.12
N PHE A 116 13.89 -4.61 4.85
CA PHE A 116 12.59 -5.16 4.44
C PHE A 116 12.32 -6.57 5.00
N THR A 117 13.36 -7.35 5.31
CA THR A 117 13.21 -8.69 5.91
C THR A 117 12.66 -8.65 7.34
N LYS A 118 12.78 -7.51 8.03
CA LYS A 118 12.31 -7.33 9.42
C LYS A 118 10.94 -6.67 9.49
N LEU A 119 10.48 -6.05 8.40
CA LEU A 119 9.19 -5.38 8.38
C LEU A 119 8.04 -6.41 8.33
N ARG A 120 7.06 -6.21 9.19
CA ARG A 120 5.78 -6.92 9.17
C ARG A 120 4.69 -5.88 8.96
N GLY A 121 4.06 -5.90 7.79
CA GLY A 121 3.17 -4.82 7.39
C GLY A 121 2.55 -5.02 6.03
N MET A 122 1.72 -4.06 5.64
CA MET A 122 1.36 -3.80 4.24
C MET A 122 1.99 -2.48 3.85
N PHE A 123 2.78 -2.42 2.78
CA PHE A 123 3.57 -1.23 2.49
C PHE A 123 4.03 -1.14 1.03
N GLY A 124 4.02 0.08 0.52
CA GLY A 124 4.87 0.55 -0.57
C GLY A 124 5.77 1.64 0.00
N ILE A 125 7.07 1.40 0.03
CA ILE A 125 8.07 2.28 0.65
C ILE A 125 9.00 2.79 -0.44
N ALA A 126 9.41 4.05 -0.33
CA ALA A 126 10.55 4.59 -1.04
C ALA A 126 11.52 5.28 -0.08
N ILE A 127 12.81 4.98 -0.22
CA ILE A 127 13.90 5.56 0.54
C ILE A 127 14.82 6.28 -0.44
N PHE A 128 15.07 7.56 -0.21
CA PHE A 128 16.12 8.30 -0.87
C PHE A 128 17.35 8.32 0.05
N ASP A 129 18.43 7.69 -0.41
CA ASP A 129 19.71 7.64 0.28
C ASP A 129 20.72 8.52 -0.48
N GLN A 130 20.92 9.73 0.04
CA GLN A 130 21.82 10.72 -0.53
C GLN A 130 23.28 10.29 -0.39
N ARG A 131 23.63 9.65 0.73
CA ARG A 131 25.00 9.17 1.01
C ARG A 131 25.47 8.22 -0.08
N ASN A 132 24.60 7.29 -0.49
CA ASN A 132 24.90 6.26 -1.48
C ASN A 132 24.36 6.58 -2.89
N ASN A 133 23.69 7.73 -3.07
CA ASN A 133 23.14 8.17 -4.36
C ASN A 133 22.19 7.12 -4.97
N LYS A 134 21.18 6.69 -4.22
CA LYS A 134 20.22 5.69 -4.70
C LYS A 134 18.81 5.92 -4.17
N LEU A 135 17.84 5.44 -4.94
CA LEU A 135 16.46 5.26 -4.52
C LEU A 135 16.21 3.77 -4.26
N VAL A 136 15.63 3.46 -3.12
CA VAL A 136 15.27 2.08 -2.75
C VAL A 136 13.75 1.99 -2.62
N LEU A 137 13.13 1.12 -3.39
CA LEU A 137 11.70 0.87 -3.41
C LEU A 137 11.40 -0.49 -2.77
N GLY A 138 10.50 -0.58 -1.81
CA GLY A 138 10.11 -1.84 -1.19
C GLY A 138 8.60 -2.07 -1.25
N ARG A 139 8.18 -3.26 -1.67
CA ARG A 139 6.76 -3.65 -1.68
C ARG A 139 6.52 -4.82 -0.75
N ASP A 140 5.42 -4.81 -0.01
CA ASP A 140 5.12 -5.85 0.98
C ASP A 140 5.01 -7.26 0.39
N ARG A 141 5.08 -8.25 1.27
CA ARG A 141 5.19 -9.68 0.96
C ARG A 141 4.19 -10.17 -0.08
N LEU A 142 2.95 -9.67 -0.04
CA LEU A 142 1.87 -10.07 -0.94
C LEU A 142 1.46 -8.93 -1.89
N GLY A 143 2.18 -7.82 -1.92
CA GLY A 143 1.90 -6.70 -2.79
C GLY A 143 0.58 -5.98 -2.50
N LYS A 144 0.13 -5.97 -1.23
CA LYS A 144 -1.11 -5.34 -0.80
C LYS A 144 -1.16 -3.85 -1.16
N LYS A 145 -0.04 -3.15 -0.97
CA LYS A 145 0.08 -1.75 -1.39
C LYS A 145 0.64 -1.68 -2.81
N PRO A 146 0.01 -0.91 -3.71
CA PRO A 146 0.50 -0.77 -5.07
C PRO A 146 1.80 0.06 -5.10
N LEU A 147 2.72 -0.33 -5.98
CA LEU A 147 3.96 0.42 -6.23
C LEU A 147 4.42 0.15 -7.66
N PHE A 148 4.32 1.19 -8.49
CA PHE A 148 4.65 1.19 -9.90
C PHE A 148 5.94 1.98 -10.13
N TYR A 149 6.66 1.64 -11.20
CA TYR A 149 7.84 2.37 -11.64
C TYR A 149 7.95 2.40 -13.16
N SER A 150 8.75 3.34 -13.66
CA SER A 150 9.19 3.39 -15.05
C SER A 150 10.66 3.78 -15.12
N THR A 151 11.36 3.20 -16.10
CA THR A 151 12.72 3.60 -16.47
C THR A 151 12.72 4.01 -17.93
N LEU A 152 12.99 5.28 -18.18
CA LEU A 152 13.26 5.85 -19.50
C LEU A 152 14.78 6.10 -19.65
N PRO A 153 15.29 6.38 -20.86
CA PRO A 153 16.72 6.61 -21.07
C PRO A 153 17.31 7.78 -20.28
N ASP A 154 16.48 8.77 -19.94
CA ASP A 154 16.83 10.03 -19.29
C ASP A 154 16.27 10.15 -17.86
N SER A 155 15.24 9.38 -17.52
CA SER A 155 14.55 9.51 -16.24
C SER A 155 14.08 8.19 -15.64
N PHE A 156 13.84 8.22 -14.33
CA PHE A 156 13.21 7.16 -13.56
C PHE A 156 12.10 7.77 -12.71
N CYS A 157 10.93 7.16 -12.68
CA CYS A 157 9.85 7.60 -11.80
C CYS A 157 9.13 6.41 -11.16
N PHE A 158 8.50 6.66 -10.02
CA PHE A 158 7.68 5.68 -9.33
C PHE A 158 6.48 6.33 -8.67
N GLY A 159 5.49 5.52 -8.32
CA GLY A 159 4.28 6.01 -7.68
C GLY A 159 3.35 4.89 -7.20
N SER A 160 2.43 5.25 -6.30
CA SER A 160 1.39 4.32 -5.84
C SER A 160 0.31 4.04 -6.88
N GLU A 161 0.11 4.92 -7.86
CA GLU A 161 -0.89 4.76 -8.93
C GLU A 161 -0.32 5.17 -10.27
N ILE A 162 -0.74 4.50 -11.35
CA ILE A 162 -0.26 4.72 -12.71
C ILE A 162 -0.46 6.18 -13.15
N ASN A 163 -1.59 6.81 -12.80
CA ASN A 163 -1.88 8.19 -13.17
C ASN A 163 -0.83 9.18 -12.66
N SER A 164 -0.20 8.90 -11.51
CA SER A 164 0.89 9.74 -11.01
C SER A 164 2.14 9.67 -11.91
N LEU A 165 2.44 8.51 -12.50
CA LEU A 165 3.54 8.36 -13.45
C LEU A 165 3.21 9.02 -14.79
N LEU A 166 1.97 8.86 -15.28
CA LEU A 166 1.52 9.50 -16.52
C LEU A 166 1.57 11.04 -16.44
N ALA A 167 1.38 11.60 -15.24
CA ALA A 167 1.55 13.04 -15.00
C ALA A 167 3.03 13.47 -14.98
N ALA A 168 3.96 12.57 -14.63
CA ALA A 168 5.39 12.87 -14.68
C ALA A 168 5.91 12.93 -16.11
N ASP A 169 5.45 12.02 -16.98
CA ASP A 169 5.92 11.93 -18.36
C ASP A 169 4.86 11.30 -19.28
N SER A 170 4.45 12.05 -20.30
CA SER A 170 3.44 11.62 -21.27
C SER A 170 3.91 10.48 -22.18
N ARG A 171 5.22 10.23 -22.30
CA ARG A 171 5.78 9.08 -23.04
C ARG A 171 5.32 7.74 -22.45
N LEU A 172 4.92 7.74 -21.18
CA LEU A 172 4.49 6.54 -20.46
C LEU A 172 3.09 6.05 -20.84
N SER A 173 2.32 6.83 -21.61
CA SER A 173 0.95 6.45 -22.01
C SER A 173 0.89 5.42 -23.15
N GLU A 174 2.03 4.93 -23.65
CA GLU A 174 2.07 3.92 -24.72
C GLU A 174 1.53 2.56 -24.21
N PRO A 175 0.43 2.03 -24.79
CA PRO A 175 -0.12 0.75 -24.37
C PRO A 175 0.77 -0.42 -24.79
N ASP A 176 0.81 -1.47 -23.97
CA ASP A 176 1.41 -2.76 -24.33
C ASP A 176 0.33 -3.69 -24.90
N TYR A 177 0.23 -3.75 -26.23
CA TYR A 177 -0.75 -4.62 -26.90
C TYR A 177 -0.55 -6.11 -26.61
N SER A 178 0.64 -6.55 -26.19
CA SER A 178 0.86 -7.92 -25.76
C SER A 178 0.17 -8.17 -24.42
N THR A 179 0.32 -7.25 -23.47
CA THR A 179 -0.38 -7.31 -22.18
C THR A 179 -1.89 -7.16 -22.33
N VAL A 180 -2.36 -6.27 -23.23
CA VAL A 180 -3.79 -6.15 -23.56
C VAL A 180 -4.35 -7.49 -24.06
N SER A 181 -3.63 -8.15 -24.97
CA SER A 181 -4.03 -9.47 -25.48
C SER A 181 -4.08 -10.53 -24.37
N GLN A 182 -3.12 -10.52 -23.45
CA GLN A 182 -3.14 -11.42 -22.29
C GLN A 182 -4.32 -11.14 -21.36
N PHE A 183 -4.59 -9.87 -21.05
CA PHE A 183 -5.73 -9.49 -20.22
C PHE A 183 -7.05 -9.95 -20.83
N LEU A 184 -7.25 -9.77 -22.14
CA LEU A 184 -8.46 -10.25 -22.81
C LEU A 184 -8.61 -11.77 -22.81
N GLN A 185 -7.51 -12.52 -22.65
CA GLN A 185 -7.53 -13.99 -22.57
C GLN A 185 -7.71 -14.52 -21.15
N PHE A 186 -7.12 -13.87 -20.15
CA PHE A 186 -7.01 -14.38 -18.79
C PHE A 186 -7.75 -13.53 -17.75
N ALA A 187 -8.32 -12.39 -18.13
CA ALA A 187 -8.88 -11.36 -17.26
C ALA A 187 -7.88 -10.86 -16.18
N PHE A 188 -6.57 -11.06 -16.40
CA PHE A 188 -5.54 -10.80 -15.42
C PHE A 188 -4.24 -10.32 -16.08
N ILE A 189 -3.51 -9.44 -15.39
CA ILE A 189 -2.19 -8.94 -15.81
C ILE A 189 -1.12 -9.45 -14.85
N TYR A 190 -0.20 -10.26 -15.35
CA TYR A 190 0.88 -10.83 -14.55
C TYR A 190 1.90 -9.75 -14.15
N GLN A 191 2.35 -9.78 -12.88
CA GLN A 191 3.49 -8.96 -12.46
C GLN A 191 4.76 -9.45 -13.17
N PRO A 192 5.68 -8.55 -13.56
CA PRO A 192 5.72 -7.11 -13.25
C PRO A 192 4.98 -6.21 -14.25
N ASP A 193 4.24 -6.76 -15.21
CA ASP A 193 3.67 -5.97 -16.29
C ASP A 193 2.46 -5.11 -15.86
N THR A 194 2.16 -4.09 -16.66
CA THR A 194 0.93 -3.31 -16.63
C THR A 194 0.36 -3.23 -18.05
N ILE A 195 -0.81 -2.61 -18.21
CA ILE A 195 -1.36 -2.32 -19.53
C ILE A 195 -0.49 -1.36 -20.37
N TYR A 196 0.49 -0.69 -19.76
CA TYR A 196 1.43 0.23 -20.41
C TYR A 196 2.79 -0.41 -20.62
N LYS A 197 3.42 -0.09 -21.75
CA LYS A 197 4.70 -0.67 -22.18
C LYS A 197 5.85 -0.32 -21.24
N HIS A 198 5.88 0.93 -20.78
CA HIS A 198 6.98 1.50 -20.01
C HIS A 198 6.72 1.54 -18.51
N ILE A 199 5.55 1.11 -18.04
CA ILE A 199 5.20 1.09 -16.62
C ILE A 199 5.17 -0.36 -16.14
N LYS A 200 5.90 -0.62 -15.05
CA LYS A 200 5.99 -1.93 -14.41
C LYS A 200 5.63 -1.82 -12.93
N LYS A 201 5.22 -2.93 -12.33
CA LYS A 201 4.98 -3.08 -10.89
C LYS A 201 6.27 -3.56 -10.23
N ILE A 202 6.62 -3.01 -9.07
CA ILE A 202 7.56 -3.70 -8.17
C ILE A 202 6.88 -5.03 -7.76
N PRO A 203 7.51 -6.20 -7.99
CA PRO A 203 6.89 -7.47 -7.61
C PRO A 203 6.63 -7.57 -6.11
N ALA A 204 5.61 -8.32 -5.72
CA ALA A 204 5.33 -8.64 -4.31
C ALA A 204 6.54 -9.30 -3.64
N GLY A 205 6.85 -8.90 -2.39
CA GLY A 205 7.98 -9.46 -1.63
C GLY A 205 9.37 -9.08 -2.18
N CYS A 206 9.45 -8.09 -3.06
CA CYS A 206 10.70 -7.59 -3.64
C CYS A 206 11.00 -6.15 -3.22
N TYR A 207 12.28 -5.80 -3.32
CA TYR A 207 12.74 -4.42 -3.34
C TYR A 207 13.49 -4.11 -4.64
N GLY A 208 13.43 -2.86 -5.07
CA GLY A 208 14.19 -2.32 -6.19
C GLY A 208 15.21 -1.29 -5.72
N VAL A 209 16.41 -1.30 -6.29
CA VAL A 209 17.45 -0.30 -6.04
C VAL A 209 17.78 0.38 -7.37
N TYR A 210 17.45 1.66 -7.47
CA TYR A 210 17.81 2.52 -8.59
C TYR A 210 19.04 3.34 -8.20
N ASP A 211 20.17 3.04 -8.85
CA ASP A 211 21.42 3.75 -8.64
C ASP A 211 21.43 5.04 -9.47
N LEU A 212 21.49 6.19 -8.78
CA LEU A 212 21.42 7.51 -9.41
C LEU A 212 22.66 7.85 -10.23
N ARG A 213 23.77 7.10 -10.15
CA ARG A 213 25.04 7.31 -10.87
C ARG A 213 25.19 6.45 -12.13
N SER A 214 24.58 5.28 -12.17
CA SER A 214 24.54 4.40 -13.34
C SER A 214 23.19 4.41 -14.08
N GLN A 215 22.14 4.96 -13.46
CA GLN A 215 20.75 4.92 -13.94
C GLN A 215 20.23 3.50 -14.14
N GLN A 216 20.74 2.55 -13.35
CA GLN A 216 20.34 1.15 -13.42
C GLN A 216 19.41 0.81 -12.26
N LEU A 217 18.31 0.13 -12.58
CA LEU A 217 17.43 -0.49 -11.60
C LEU A 217 17.79 -1.97 -11.46
N SER A 218 17.99 -2.41 -10.22
CA SER A 218 18.05 -3.83 -9.88
C SER A 218 16.88 -4.19 -8.96
N ILE A 219 16.29 -5.37 -9.13
CA ILE A 219 15.17 -5.85 -8.30
C ILE A 219 15.55 -7.20 -7.71
N ALA A 220 15.34 -7.36 -6.41
CA ALA A 220 15.63 -8.60 -5.69
C ALA A 220 14.51 -8.96 -4.71
N PRO A 221 14.19 -10.25 -4.53
CA PRO A 221 13.27 -10.70 -3.51
C PRO A 221 13.91 -10.58 -2.13
N TYR A 222 13.11 -10.16 -1.14
CA TYR A 222 13.43 -10.30 0.28
C TYR A 222 12.52 -11.32 0.98
N TRP A 223 11.42 -11.71 0.33
CA TRP A 223 10.46 -12.70 0.82
C TRP A 223 9.88 -13.51 -0.35
N GLN A 224 9.65 -14.80 -0.11
CA GLN A 224 8.95 -15.70 -1.03
C GLN A 224 8.05 -16.63 -0.22
N LEU A 225 6.90 -16.98 -0.79
CA LEU A 225 5.99 -17.94 -0.20
C LEU A 225 6.58 -19.35 -0.31
N ASN A 226 6.64 -20.07 0.81
CA ASN A 226 7.04 -21.47 0.84
C ASN A 226 5.79 -22.35 0.94
N PHE A 227 5.62 -23.29 0.00
CA PHE A 227 4.51 -24.25 -0.05
C PHE A 227 4.89 -25.64 0.46
N GLU A 228 6.05 -25.78 1.10
CA GLU A 228 6.46 -27.04 1.74
C GLU A 228 5.47 -27.43 2.85
N GLU A 229 4.85 -28.60 2.70
CA GLU A 229 3.93 -29.16 3.68
C GLU A 229 4.69 -29.66 4.92
N ASP A 230 4.30 -29.19 6.11
CA ASP A 230 4.74 -29.80 7.38
C ASP A 230 3.78 -30.92 7.80
N ARG A 231 4.17 -32.17 7.48
CA ARG A 231 3.38 -33.36 7.82
C ARG A 231 3.63 -33.89 9.23
N THR A 232 4.41 -33.18 10.05
CA THR A 232 4.76 -33.63 11.41
C THR A 232 3.72 -33.24 12.46
N ARG A 233 2.82 -32.31 12.13
CA ARG A 233 1.78 -31.78 13.02
C ARG A 233 0.47 -32.53 12.88
N SER A 234 -0.26 -32.66 13.98
CA SER A 234 -1.63 -33.20 13.94
C SER A 234 -2.62 -32.14 13.41
N GLU A 235 -3.80 -32.59 12.99
CA GLU A 235 -4.89 -31.68 12.61
C GLU A 235 -5.25 -30.70 13.74
N ARG A 236 -5.22 -31.17 14.99
CA ARG A 236 -5.51 -30.32 16.14
C ARG A 236 -4.47 -29.22 16.33
N ASP A 237 -3.19 -29.56 16.17
CA ASP A 237 -2.11 -28.57 16.26
C ASP A 237 -2.25 -27.49 15.17
N TRP A 238 -2.70 -27.87 13.97
CA TRP A 238 -2.99 -26.92 12.89
C TRP A 238 -4.18 -26.01 13.20
N GLN A 239 -5.24 -26.55 13.78
CA GLN A 239 -6.40 -25.75 14.21
C GLN A 239 -5.99 -24.72 15.27
N ASP A 240 -5.27 -25.15 16.31
CA ASP A 240 -4.82 -24.27 17.39
C ASP A 240 -3.85 -23.19 16.87
N GLN A 241 -2.96 -23.55 15.93
CA GLN A 241 -2.06 -22.58 15.30
C GLN A 241 -2.80 -21.59 14.40
N LEU A 242 -3.77 -22.05 13.62
CA LEU A 242 -4.57 -21.18 12.75
C LEU A 242 -5.37 -20.17 13.58
N ASP A 243 -6.02 -20.62 14.65
CA ASP A 243 -6.78 -19.77 15.56
C ASP A 243 -5.90 -18.70 16.20
N ALA A 244 -4.72 -19.09 16.71
CA ALA A 244 -3.75 -18.17 17.28
C ALA A 244 -3.24 -17.14 16.24
N LEU A 245 -2.97 -17.57 15.00
CA LEU A 245 -2.53 -16.68 13.93
C LEU A 245 -3.63 -15.73 13.47
N LEU A 246 -4.89 -16.17 13.41
CA LEU A 246 -6.01 -15.31 13.05
C LEU A 246 -6.25 -14.25 14.13
N GLN A 247 -6.25 -14.65 15.40
CA GLN A 247 -6.36 -13.71 16.52
C GLN A 247 -5.25 -12.66 16.46
N GLU A 248 -4.00 -13.09 16.35
CA GLU A 248 -2.83 -12.22 16.33
C GLU A 248 -2.79 -11.34 15.07
N CYS A 249 -3.25 -11.83 13.92
CA CYS A 249 -3.25 -11.03 12.70
C CYS A 249 -4.30 -9.91 12.75
N VAL A 250 -5.46 -10.15 13.37
CA VAL A 250 -6.50 -9.13 13.54
C VAL A 250 -6.04 -8.12 14.59
N GLU A 251 -5.59 -8.57 15.75
CA GLU A 251 -5.14 -7.71 16.85
C GLU A 251 -4.11 -6.66 16.40
N VAL A 252 -3.07 -7.08 15.68
CA VAL A 252 -2.02 -6.13 15.23
C VAL A 252 -2.50 -5.10 14.21
N ARG A 253 -3.67 -5.32 13.57
CA ARG A 253 -4.31 -4.39 12.60
C ARG A 253 -5.33 -3.46 13.26
N LEU A 254 -5.58 -3.61 14.56
CA LEU A 254 -6.47 -2.71 15.30
C LEU A 254 -5.75 -1.47 15.87
N GLN A 255 -4.44 -1.38 15.69
CA GLN A 255 -3.67 -0.20 16.10
C GLN A 255 -4.01 1.00 15.20
N SER A 256 -4.75 1.96 15.75
CA SER A 256 -5.19 3.17 15.05
C SER A 256 -5.50 4.29 16.04
N GLU A 257 -5.17 5.53 15.69
CA GLU A 257 -5.60 6.74 16.43
C GLU A 257 -6.93 7.31 15.93
N VAL A 258 -7.47 6.73 14.85
CA VAL A 258 -8.76 7.09 14.25
C VAL A 258 -9.77 5.95 14.35
N PRO A 259 -11.09 6.23 14.28
CA PRO A 259 -12.11 5.18 14.35
C PRO A 259 -11.92 4.11 13.26
N LEU A 260 -12.07 2.85 13.66
CA LEU A 260 -12.04 1.70 12.76
C LEU A 260 -13.45 1.21 12.43
N GLY A 261 -13.60 0.67 11.23
CA GLY A 261 -14.78 -0.04 10.78
C GLY A 261 -14.40 -1.35 10.13
N VAL A 262 -15.33 -2.31 10.12
CA VAL A 262 -15.12 -3.62 9.50
C VAL A 262 -16.15 -3.79 8.39
N PHE A 263 -15.68 -4.16 7.18
CA PHE A 263 -16.58 -4.61 6.13
C PHE A 263 -17.12 -5.99 6.50
N LEU A 264 -18.45 -6.12 6.52
CA LEU A 264 -19.14 -7.34 6.88
C LEU A 264 -19.99 -7.80 5.70
N SER A 265 -19.78 -9.05 5.29
CA SER A 265 -20.60 -9.74 4.30
C SER A 265 -21.27 -10.94 4.97
N GLY A 266 -22.06 -11.73 4.23
CA GLY A 266 -22.63 -12.97 4.75
C GLY A 266 -21.60 -14.11 4.87
N GLY A 267 -20.41 -13.91 4.30
CA GLY A 267 -19.34 -14.90 4.21
C GLY A 267 -18.60 -15.18 5.53
N ILE A 268 -17.97 -16.35 5.59
CA ILE A 268 -17.19 -16.80 6.75
C ILE A 268 -15.97 -15.91 7.03
N ASP A 269 -15.36 -15.34 5.99
CA ASP A 269 -14.10 -14.58 6.11
C ASP A 269 -14.30 -13.26 6.86
N SER A 270 -15.26 -12.45 6.40
CA SER A 270 -15.60 -11.17 7.04
C SER A 270 -16.21 -11.39 8.44
N SER A 271 -16.99 -12.45 8.62
CA SER A 271 -17.51 -12.89 9.91
C SER A 271 -16.40 -13.27 10.89
N ALA A 272 -15.36 -13.96 10.43
CA ALA A 272 -14.20 -14.31 11.24
C ALA A 272 -13.43 -13.05 11.66
N VAL A 273 -13.22 -12.09 10.76
CA VAL A 273 -12.59 -10.80 11.11
C VAL A 273 -13.38 -10.07 12.19
N VAL A 274 -14.71 -10.02 12.09
CA VAL A 274 -15.60 -9.46 13.12
C VAL A 274 -15.44 -10.20 14.45
N ALA A 275 -15.43 -11.53 14.43
CA ALA A 275 -15.29 -12.35 15.63
C ALA A 275 -13.94 -12.10 16.35
N TYR A 276 -12.82 -12.14 15.62
CA TYR A 276 -11.50 -11.90 16.21
C TYR A 276 -11.30 -10.43 16.60
N ALA A 277 -11.91 -9.46 15.90
CA ALA A 277 -11.89 -8.06 16.31
C ALA A 277 -12.66 -7.84 17.62
N HIS A 278 -13.80 -8.51 17.78
CA HIS A 278 -14.56 -8.54 19.04
C HIS A 278 -13.71 -9.16 20.17
N LEU A 279 -13.05 -10.30 19.94
CA LEU A 279 -12.18 -10.94 20.92
C LEU A 279 -10.98 -10.08 21.32
N ALA A 280 -10.43 -9.31 20.37
CA ALA A 280 -9.35 -8.35 20.61
C ALA A 280 -9.83 -7.06 21.31
N GLY A 281 -11.14 -6.94 21.61
CA GLY A 281 -11.70 -5.86 22.41
C GLY A 281 -12.11 -4.61 21.63
N LEU A 282 -12.29 -4.68 20.31
CA LEU A 282 -12.79 -3.55 19.52
C LEU A 282 -14.27 -3.27 19.86
N HIS A 283 -14.53 -2.29 20.73
CA HIS A 283 -15.87 -1.86 21.10
C HIS A 283 -15.99 -0.33 21.28
N PRO A 284 -17.09 0.31 20.84
CA PRO A 284 -18.12 -0.25 19.94
C PRO A 284 -17.53 -0.49 18.54
N MET A 285 -17.89 -1.61 17.91
CA MET A 285 -17.44 -1.95 16.55
C MET A 285 -18.49 -1.52 15.53
N LYS A 286 -18.07 -0.73 14.55
CA LYS A 286 -18.90 -0.35 13.40
C LYS A 286 -18.71 -1.36 12.28
N THR A 287 -19.80 -1.90 11.76
CA THR A 287 -19.78 -2.83 10.63
C THR A 287 -20.54 -2.24 9.45
N PHE A 288 -20.04 -2.48 8.24
CA PHE A 288 -20.59 -1.90 7.01
C PHE A 288 -20.84 -2.99 5.98
N THR A 289 -22.04 -2.99 5.41
CA THR A 289 -22.48 -3.93 4.37
C THR A 289 -23.13 -3.16 3.23
N ILE A 290 -22.85 -3.57 1.99
CA ILE A 290 -23.63 -3.11 0.83
C ILE A 290 -24.77 -4.11 0.63
N GLY A 291 -26.01 -3.62 0.63
CA GLY A 291 -27.20 -4.40 0.32
C GLY A 291 -27.69 -4.14 -1.10
N PHE A 292 -28.32 -5.12 -1.74
CA PHE A 292 -28.82 -5.01 -3.11
C PHE A 292 -30.34 -5.22 -3.18
N ASP A 293 -31.01 -4.56 -4.12
CA ASP A 293 -32.44 -4.77 -4.41
C ASP A 293 -32.74 -6.07 -5.18
N ARG A 294 -31.72 -6.93 -5.34
CA ARG A 294 -31.79 -8.25 -5.95
C ARG A 294 -31.35 -9.30 -4.94
N ALA A 295 -32.31 -10.09 -4.46
CA ALA A 295 -32.11 -11.11 -3.43
C ALA A 295 -31.04 -12.18 -3.79
N GLU A 296 -30.75 -12.40 -5.08
CA GLU A 296 -29.71 -13.34 -5.54
C GLU A 296 -28.27 -12.85 -5.28
N TRP A 297 -28.09 -11.55 -5.05
CA TRP A 297 -26.79 -10.92 -4.79
C TRP A 297 -26.71 -10.25 -3.41
N ASP A 298 -27.81 -10.26 -2.66
CA ASP A 298 -27.90 -9.58 -1.38
C ASP A 298 -27.55 -10.51 -0.22
N GLU A 299 -26.43 -10.24 0.45
CA GLU A 299 -25.98 -10.96 1.64
C GLU A 299 -26.29 -10.20 2.94
N SER A 300 -27.08 -9.12 2.87
CA SER A 300 -27.33 -8.20 3.98
C SER A 300 -27.98 -8.87 5.19
N ASP A 301 -28.89 -9.83 4.98
CA ASP A 301 -29.54 -10.59 6.05
C ASP A 301 -28.55 -11.48 6.82
N ASP A 302 -27.60 -12.12 6.13
CA ASP A 302 -26.57 -12.95 6.78
C ASP A 302 -25.55 -12.08 7.53
N ALA A 303 -25.12 -10.97 6.93
CA ALA A 303 -24.30 -9.97 7.61
C ALA A 303 -25.00 -9.44 8.88
N LYS A 304 -26.30 -9.16 8.81
CA LYS A 304 -27.11 -8.73 9.95
C LYS A 304 -27.12 -9.75 11.08
N ARG A 305 -27.21 -11.05 10.78
CA ARG A 305 -27.17 -12.10 11.81
C ARG A 305 -25.85 -12.09 12.58
N VAL A 306 -24.73 -11.86 11.89
CA VAL A 306 -23.40 -11.76 12.51
C VAL A 306 -23.30 -10.48 13.34
N ALA A 307 -23.77 -9.36 12.81
CA ALA A 307 -23.82 -8.09 13.51
C ALA A 307 -24.64 -8.15 14.82
N ASP A 308 -25.82 -8.78 14.77
CA ASP A 308 -26.70 -8.97 15.92
C ASP A 308 -26.04 -9.91 16.97
N HIS A 309 -25.31 -10.94 16.52
CA HIS A 309 -24.58 -11.85 17.41
C HIS A 309 -23.47 -11.15 18.19
N PHE A 310 -22.69 -10.28 17.54
CA PHE A 310 -21.57 -9.56 18.17
C PHE A 310 -21.93 -8.17 18.71
N GLY A 311 -23.19 -7.74 18.56
CA GLY A 311 -23.70 -6.46 19.06
C GLY A 311 -23.05 -5.25 18.40
N THR A 312 -22.79 -5.31 17.09
CA THR A 312 -22.09 -4.23 16.36
C THR A 312 -23.03 -3.06 16.01
N GLU A 313 -22.50 -1.85 15.88
CA GLU A 313 -23.21 -0.73 15.23
C GLU A 313 -23.20 -0.99 13.71
N HIS A 314 -24.25 -1.66 13.24
CA HIS A 314 -24.34 -2.16 11.87
C HIS A 314 -24.97 -1.15 10.91
N HIS A 315 -24.27 -0.88 9.81
CA HIS A 315 -24.71 0.02 8.76
C HIS A 315 -24.89 -0.75 7.46
N VAL A 316 -26.12 -0.78 6.95
CA VAL A 316 -26.42 -1.30 5.62
C VAL A 316 -26.58 -0.11 4.67
N LEU A 317 -25.80 -0.11 3.59
CA LEU A 317 -25.89 0.85 2.50
C LEU A 317 -26.54 0.14 1.31
N GLU A 318 -27.79 0.50 1.01
CA GLU A 318 -28.49 -0.07 -0.14
C GLU A 318 -27.97 0.53 -1.44
N LEU A 319 -27.67 -0.34 -2.41
CA LEU A 319 -27.34 0.02 -3.78
C LEU A 319 -28.36 -0.64 -4.71
N THR A 320 -29.28 0.17 -5.23
CA THR A 320 -30.33 -0.32 -6.15
C THR A 320 -29.84 -0.39 -7.59
N GLU A 321 -30.43 -1.27 -8.40
CA GLU A 321 -30.17 -1.32 -9.84
C GLU A 321 -30.45 0.05 -10.50
N GLN A 322 -31.47 0.76 -10.04
CA GLN A 322 -31.83 2.08 -10.55
C GLN A 322 -30.74 3.12 -10.24
N GLU A 323 -30.24 3.17 -9.01
CA GLU A 323 -29.16 4.08 -8.63
C GLU A 323 -27.88 3.78 -9.41
N LEU A 324 -27.52 2.49 -9.51
CA LEU A 324 -26.38 2.07 -10.29
C LEU A 324 -26.52 2.51 -11.75
N ARG A 325 -27.68 2.26 -12.39
CA ARG A 325 -27.93 2.69 -13.79
C ARG A 325 -27.85 4.21 -13.96
N SER A 326 -28.34 4.97 -12.99
CA SER A 326 -28.35 6.44 -13.05
C SER A 326 -26.96 7.05 -12.87
N THR A 327 -26.07 6.37 -12.14
CA THR A 327 -24.70 6.84 -11.85
C THR A 327 -23.63 6.12 -12.67
N LEU A 328 -24.00 5.08 -13.43
CA LEU A 328 -23.07 4.15 -14.08
C LEU A 328 -21.98 4.84 -14.90
N PRO A 329 -22.25 5.83 -15.78
CA PRO A 329 -21.19 6.46 -16.57
C PRO A 329 -20.14 7.12 -15.69
N GLU A 330 -20.56 7.92 -14.70
CA GLU A 330 -19.65 8.64 -13.80
C GLU A 330 -18.90 7.68 -12.88
N THR A 331 -19.58 6.65 -12.38
CA THR A 331 -18.99 5.62 -11.53
C THR A 331 -17.96 4.81 -12.31
N LEU A 332 -18.26 4.42 -13.54
CA LEU A 332 -17.34 3.70 -14.41
C LEU A 332 -16.11 4.54 -14.75
N GLU A 333 -16.29 5.81 -15.09
CA GLU A 333 -15.19 6.73 -15.33
C GLU A 333 -14.27 6.86 -14.11
N LYS A 334 -14.86 6.99 -12.90
CA LYS A 334 -14.08 7.02 -11.65
C LYS A 334 -13.35 5.71 -11.37
N ILE A 335 -13.99 4.56 -11.58
CA ILE A 335 -13.37 3.24 -11.39
C ILE A 335 -12.19 3.10 -12.35
N VAL A 336 -12.39 3.35 -13.64
CA VAL A 336 -11.33 3.27 -14.66
C VAL A 336 -10.19 4.22 -14.32
N HIS A 337 -10.51 5.45 -13.89
CA HIS A 337 -9.51 6.42 -13.47
C HIS A 337 -8.70 5.92 -12.27
N HIS A 338 -9.34 5.46 -11.18
CA HIS A 338 -8.65 5.05 -9.96
C HIS A 338 -7.91 3.71 -10.07
N CYS A 339 -8.42 2.77 -10.86
CA CYS A 339 -7.72 1.52 -11.16
C CYS A 339 -6.48 1.78 -12.03
N GLY A 340 -6.56 2.72 -12.98
CA GLY A 340 -5.47 3.09 -13.88
C GLY A 340 -5.12 2.04 -14.94
N GLU A 341 -5.63 0.82 -14.82
CA GLU A 341 -5.56 -0.26 -15.79
C GLU A 341 -6.79 -1.17 -15.63
N PRO A 342 -7.17 -1.96 -16.66
CA PRO A 342 -8.29 -2.86 -16.53
C PRO A 342 -7.97 -3.97 -15.51
N PHE A 343 -8.98 -4.32 -14.72
CA PHE A 343 -8.94 -5.37 -13.70
C PHE A 343 -10.10 -6.32 -13.95
N GLY A 344 -9.81 -7.62 -13.97
CA GLY A 344 -10.82 -8.65 -14.13
C GLY A 344 -11.11 -9.26 -12.78
N ASP A 345 -12.21 -8.83 -12.20
CA ASP A 345 -12.81 -9.44 -11.03
C ASP A 345 -14.30 -9.53 -11.30
N ASP A 346 -14.81 -10.75 -11.20
CA ASP A 346 -16.21 -11.09 -11.34
C ASP A 346 -16.96 -11.05 -10.01
N SER A 347 -16.26 -10.75 -8.91
CA SER A 347 -16.79 -10.65 -7.54
C SER A 347 -16.91 -9.23 -6.98
#